data_AF-A0AAW0CCV2-F1
#
_entry.id   AF-A0AAW0CCV2-F1
#
_cell.length_a   1.000
_cell.length_b   1.000
_cell.length_c   1.000
_cell.angle_alpha   90.00
_cell.angle_beta   90.00
_cell.angle_gamma   90.00
#
_symmetry.space_group_name_H-M   'P 1'
#
loop_
_entity.id
_entity.type
_entity.pdbx_description
1 polymer ?
#
loop_
_entity_poly.entity_id
_entity_poly.type
_entity_poly.pdbx_seq_one_letter_code
_entity_poly.pdbx_strand_id
1 'polypeptide(L)'
;MSATSGIAVSDDLSTKFSRAVDEKQTRFVKVSIQNESLVHDLSVPISGTLQEDLSQLQDSDEIIQQDTPAYILAKLDDPPSEWLAIFYVPDSARVRDKMLYASSRASLLKSLGSSLFSDTIFATSKADLTPEAYAAHRRHVTAPKPLSASEKEMADIRAAERQAGGLSVYQGSRARTTHIGQTIGMPWTSDLEDAVKSLGEGEDSVLVVATIDIPAETLVLHSTAPTMPSGVGGSLPPDGACYAFFAWKHSPSRCEIIFIYSCPSSCPVKHRMVYASGFNAVFLAAQTLLAGSSSPLHSRKIETSTPSDIDEAFLRSELDLSSGQGTPGSGAATPAGNDEGQKPFAKPRGPKRR
;
A
#
# COMPACT_ATOMS: atom_id res chain seq x y z
N MET A 1 12.22 26.18 2.89
CA MET A 1 13.28 27.20 2.78
C MET A 1 13.47 27.78 4.17
N SER A 2 14.53 27.39 4.87
CA SER A 2 14.87 27.90 6.21
C SER A 2 16.00 28.92 6.07
N ALA A 3 15.85 30.11 6.67
CA ALA A 3 16.84 31.18 6.85
C ALA A 3 17.98 31.27 5.80
N THR A 4 17.64 31.47 4.51
CA THR A 4 18.64 31.61 3.44
C THR A 4 19.19 33.04 3.39
N SER A 5 20.50 33.21 3.22
CA SER A 5 21.17 34.54 3.14
C SER A 5 20.78 35.37 1.92
N GLY A 6 20.29 34.74 0.85
CA GLY A 6 20.07 35.39 -0.44
C GLY A 6 21.33 35.53 -1.30
N ILE A 7 22.50 35.12 -0.79
CA ILE A 7 23.76 35.12 -1.53
C ILE A 7 23.67 34.15 -2.70
N ALA A 8 23.97 34.66 -3.90
CA ALA A 8 23.91 33.92 -5.14
C ALA A 8 25.29 33.42 -5.59
N VAL A 9 25.27 32.41 -6.46
CA VAL A 9 26.46 31.93 -7.19
C VAL A 9 26.79 32.91 -8.31
N SER A 10 28.05 33.34 -8.38
CA SER A 10 28.54 34.16 -9.49
C SER A 10 28.61 33.36 -10.79
N ASP A 11 28.44 34.06 -11.92
CA ASP A 11 28.50 33.46 -13.26
C ASP A 11 29.87 32.82 -13.54
N ASP A 12 30.96 33.41 -13.03
CA ASP A 12 32.32 32.86 -13.12
C ASP A 12 32.43 31.51 -12.39
N LEU A 13 31.90 31.41 -11.16
CA LEU A 13 31.89 30.16 -10.41
C LEU A 13 31.06 29.08 -11.12
N SER A 14 29.87 29.44 -11.61
CA SER A 14 29.03 28.51 -12.37
C SER A 14 29.77 27.97 -13.59
N THR A 15 30.40 28.85 -14.37
CA THR A 15 31.13 28.48 -15.58
C THR A 15 32.32 27.57 -15.28
N LYS A 16 33.13 27.93 -14.27
CA LYS A 16 34.29 27.12 -13.86
C LYS A 16 33.87 25.76 -13.30
N PHE A 17 32.78 25.68 -12.55
CA PHE A 17 32.28 24.42 -12.04
C PHE A 17 31.75 23.53 -13.16
N SER A 18 30.96 24.06 -14.10
CA SER A 18 30.52 23.31 -15.29
C SER A 18 31.71 22.75 -16.08
N ARG A 19 32.74 23.58 -16.30
CA ARG A 19 33.99 23.12 -16.95
C ARG A 19 34.68 22.00 -16.16
N ALA A 20 34.76 22.12 -14.83
CA ALA A 20 35.35 21.09 -13.98
C ALA A 20 34.57 19.76 -14.01
N VAL A 21 33.24 19.82 -14.13
CA VAL A 21 32.37 18.65 -14.32
C VAL A 21 32.68 17.95 -15.65
N ASP A 22 32.84 18.71 -16.73
CA ASP A 22 33.09 18.18 -18.08
C ASP A 22 34.51 17.64 -18.26
N GLU A 23 35.53 18.39 -17.85
CA GLU A 23 36.95 18.03 -18.06
C GLU A 23 37.42 16.90 -17.16
N LYS A 24 36.80 16.73 -15.98
CA LYS A 24 37.12 15.69 -15.00
C LYS A 24 38.58 15.66 -14.52
N GLN A 25 39.33 16.76 -14.70
CA GLN A 25 40.73 16.90 -14.27
C GLN A 25 40.89 17.72 -12.97
N THR A 26 39.83 18.36 -12.50
CA THR A 26 39.87 19.18 -11.27
C THR A 26 39.43 18.34 -10.07
N ARG A 27 40.27 18.28 -9.04
CA ARG A 27 39.98 17.60 -7.77
C ARG A 27 39.17 18.49 -6.84
N PHE A 28 39.67 19.70 -6.58
CA PHE A 28 39.04 20.63 -5.64
C PHE A 28 38.69 21.94 -6.33
N VAL A 29 37.48 22.44 -6.05
CA VAL A 29 37.07 23.81 -6.36
C VAL A 29 36.76 24.50 -5.04
N LYS A 30 37.60 25.46 -4.66
CA LYS A 30 37.40 26.30 -3.48
C LYS A 30 36.49 27.46 -3.82
N VAL A 31 35.46 27.63 -2.99
CA VAL A 31 34.48 28.69 -3.09
C VAL A 31 34.52 29.52 -1.81
N SER A 32 34.55 30.84 -1.98
CA SER A 32 34.50 31.81 -0.90
C SER A 32 33.31 32.75 -1.08
N ILE A 33 32.88 33.38 0.02
CA ILE A 33 31.89 34.46 -0.02
C ILE A 33 32.65 35.78 -0.03
N GLN A 34 32.54 36.53 -1.12
CA GLN A 34 33.13 37.86 -1.26
C GLN A 34 32.07 38.83 -1.74
N ASN A 35 31.94 39.97 -1.06
CA ASN A 35 30.96 41.02 -1.41
C ASN A 35 29.53 40.46 -1.65
N GLU A 36 29.08 39.58 -0.76
CA GLU A 36 27.74 38.95 -0.81
C GLU A 36 27.48 38.09 -2.07
N SER A 37 28.55 37.58 -2.68
CA SER A 37 28.50 36.63 -3.81
C SER A 37 29.37 35.40 -3.52
N LEU A 38 28.93 34.22 -3.97
CA LEU A 38 29.74 33.01 -3.98
C LEU A 38 30.65 33.03 -5.20
N VAL A 39 31.95 33.09 -4.97
CA VAL A 39 32.97 33.23 -6.01
C VAL A 39 33.94 32.07 -5.99
N HIS A 40 34.45 31.74 -7.18
CA HIS A 40 35.59 30.85 -7.31
C HIS A 40 36.83 31.50 -6.69
N ASP A 41 37.55 30.76 -5.86
CA ASP A 41 38.79 31.21 -5.23
C ASP A 41 40.00 30.47 -5.82
N LEU A 42 39.98 29.13 -5.74
CA LEU A 42 41.09 28.27 -6.18
C LEU A 42 40.55 26.99 -6.83
N SER A 43 41.27 26.46 -7.82
CA SER A 43 41.06 25.11 -8.35
C SER A 43 42.35 24.31 -8.22
N VAL A 44 42.23 23.07 -7.76
CA VAL A 44 43.36 22.14 -7.61
C VAL A 44 43.12 20.94 -8.54
N PRO A 45 44.09 20.57 -9.40
CA PRO A 45 43.96 19.42 -10.29
C PRO A 45 44.02 18.10 -9.50
N ILE A 46 43.57 17.02 -10.14
CA ILE A 46 43.71 15.66 -9.60
C ILE A 46 45.18 15.25 -9.66
N SER A 47 45.74 14.82 -8.52
CA SER A 47 47.10 14.28 -8.44
C SER A 47 47.14 12.79 -8.14
N GLY A 48 46.15 12.27 -7.41
CA GLY A 48 46.06 10.86 -7.06
C GLY A 48 44.62 10.46 -6.77
N THR A 49 44.45 9.54 -5.82
CA THR A 49 43.13 9.17 -5.29
C THR A 49 42.55 10.29 -4.44
N LEU A 50 41.23 10.29 -4.21
CA LEU A 50 40.57 11.24 -3.33
C LEU A 50 41.18 11.21 -1.92
N GLN A 51 41.52 10.02 -1.39
CA GLN A 51 42.16 9.91 -0.08
C GLN A 51 43.54 10.59 -0.06
N GLU A 52 44.37 10.41 -1.08
CA GLU A 52 45.67 11.07 -1.16
C GLU A 52 45.52 12.58 -1.35
N ASP A 53 44.57 13.02 -2.17
CA ASP A 53 44.40 14.45 -2.42
C ASP A 53 43.78 15.18 -1.21
N LEU A 54 42.99 14.51 -0.37
CA LEU A 54 42.42 15.10 0.85
C LEU A 54 43.49 15.58 1.83
N SER A 55 44.67 14.94 1.90
CA SER A 55 45.74 15.41 2.80
C SER A 55 46.24 16.81 2.42
N GLN A 56 46.15 17.21 1.14
CA GLN A 56 46.53 18.55 0.69
C GLN A 56 45.70 19.66 1.37
N LEU A 57 44.47 19.36 1.79
CA LEU A 57 43.61 20.29 2.53
C LEU A 57 44.15 20.57 3.95
N GLN A 58 44.96 19.68 4.52
CA GLN A 58 45.68 19.93 5.78
C GLN A 58 46.89 20.82 5.55
N ASP A 59 47.73 20.38 4.62
CA ASP A 59 49.12 20.82 4.50
C ASP A 59 49.25 22.19 3.85
N SER A 60 48.26 22.59 3.06
CA SER A 60 48.28 23.87 2.35
C SER A 60 47.33 24.89 2.97
N ASP A 61 47.90 25.87 3.66
CA ASP A 61 47.18 27.08 4.10
C ASP A 61 46.69 27.94 2.92
N GLU A 62 47.20 27.71 1.70
CA GLU A 62 46.70 28.36 0.49
C GLU A 62 45.30 27.84 0.12
N ILE A 63 45.07 26.52 0.29
CA ILE A 63 43.76 25.93 0.00
C ILE A 63 42.79 26.22 1.14
N ILE A 64 43.17 25.95 2.39
CA ILE A 64 42.30 26.18 3.56
C ILE A 64 43.08 26.88 4.67
N GLN A 65 42.60 28.06 5.03
CA GLN A 65 43.12 28.84 6.16
C GLN A 65 42.46 28.37 7.46
N GLN A 66 43.21 28.32 8.56
CA GLN A 66 42.72 27.79 9.85
C GLN A 66 41.51 28.54 10.44
N ASP A 67 41.41 29.86 10.23
CA ASP A 67 40.40 30.72 10.86
C ASP A 67 39.36 31.28 9.87
N THR A 68 39.41 30.87 8.60
CA THR A 68 38.55 31.41 7.54
C THR A 68 37.65 30.31 6.96
N PRO A 69 36.31 30.47 6.99
CA PRO A 69 35.41 29.51 6.36
C PRO A 69 35.59 29.43 4.83
N ALA A 70 35.41 28.23 4.29
CA ALA A 70 35.45 27.97 2.86
C ALA A 70 34.51 26.82 2.49
N TYR A 71 34.04 26.78 1.26
CA TYR A 71 33.43 25.58 0.70
C TYR A 71 34.40 24.94 -0.28
N ILE A 72 34.56 23.62 -0.20
CA ILE A 72 35.38 22.85 -1.13
C ILE A 72 34.47 21.86 -1.84
N LEU A 73 34.40 21.95 -3.16
CA LEU A 73 33.72 20.97 -4.01
C LEU A 73 34.78 19.98 -4.47
N ALA A 74 34.72 18.75 -3.97
CA ALA A 74 35.69 17.70 -4.23
C ALA A 74 35.12 16.68 -5.23
N LYS A 75 35.84 16.38 -6.29
CA LYS A 75 35.44 15.34 -7.24
C LYS A 75 35.66 13.95 -6.63
N LEU A 76 34.70 13.03 -6.78
CA LEU A 76 34.86 11.63 -6.37
C LEU A 76 35.54 10.80 -7.46
N ASP A 77 36.23 9.73 -7.06
CA ASP A 77 36.87 8.80 -7.99
C ASP A 77 35.87 7.81 -8.61
N ASP A 78 34.95 7.29 -7.80
CA ASP A 78 33.93 6.32 -8.21
C ASP A 78 32.57 6.60 -7.53
N PRO A 79 31.50 6.89 -8.31
CA PRO A 79 31.53 7.14 -9.75
C PRO A 79 32.17 8.52 -10.04
N PRO A 80 32.95 8.68 -11.12
CA PRO A 80 33.65 9.94 -11.45
C PRO A 80 32.71 11.05 -11.94
N SER A 81 31.40 10.83 -11.94
CA SER A 81 30.36 11.85 -12.18
C SER A 81 29.95 12.59 -10.91
N GLU A 82 30.22 12.02 -9.74
CA GLU A 82 29.76 12.54 -8.47
C GLU A 82 30.78 13.44 -7.78
N TRP A 83 30.26 14.30 -6.91
CA TRP A 83 31.00 15.28 -6.14
C TRP A 83 30.66 15.17 -4.65
N LEU A 84 31.63 15.53 -3.82
CA LEU A 84 31.52 15.69 -2.38
C LEU A 84 31.55 17.20 -2.08
N ALA A 85 30.56 17.70 -1.35
CA ALA A 85 30.56 19.07 -0.86
C ALA A 85 31.11 19.12 0.58
N ILE A 86 32.24 19.80 0.76
CA ILE A 86 32.86 20.01 2.06
C ILE A 86 32.57 21.43 2.51
N PHE A 87 31.91 21.57 3.65
CA PHE A 87 31.62 22.85 4.28
C PHE A 87 32.57 23.06 5.45
N TYR A 88 33.70 23.72 5.20
CA TYR A 88 34.67 24.07 6.22
C TYR A 88 34.29 25.39 6.89
N VAL A 89 33.88 25.30 8.16
CA VAL A 89 33.49 26.45 8.99
C VAL A 89 34.17 26.29 10.34
N PRO A 90 35.42 26.78 10.49
CA PRO A 90 36.21 26.51 11.68
C PRO A 90 35.64 27.21 12.91
N ASP A 91 35.86 26.62 14.08
CA ASP A 91 35.30 27.17 15.32
C ASP A 91 35.91 28.50 15.75
N SER A 92 37.12 28.80 15.29
CA SER A 92 37.79 30.09 15.47
C SER A 92 37.26 31.21 14.56
N ALA A 93 36.48 30.87 13.51
CA ALA A 93 35.93 31.87 12.60
C ALA A 93 34.97 32.85 13.31
N ARG A 94 34.89 34.08 12.79
CA ARG A 94 33.97 35.09 13.32
C ARG A 94 32.52 34.61 13.19
N VAL A 95 31.69 34.93 14.18
CA VAL A 95 30.27 34.51 14.21
C VAL A 95 29.51 34.93 12.95
N ARG A 96 29.77 36.15 12.44
CA ARG A 96 29.18 36.63 11.19
C ARG A 96 29.48 35.70 10.02
N ASP A 97 30.73 35.28 9.86
CA ASP A 97 31.17 34.43 8.76
C ASP A 97 30.60 33.02 8.93
N LYS A 98 30.57 32.48 10.15
CA LYS A 98 29.89 31.21 10.45
C LYS A 98 28.43 31.23 10.01
N MET A 99 27.71 32.32 10.33
CA MET A 99 26.30 32.47 9.97
C MET A 99 26.10 32.61 8.45
N LEU A 100 26.94 33.40 7.77
CA LEU A 100 26.89 33.57 6.32
C LEU A 100 27.17 32.25 5.58
N TYR A 101 28.20 31.53 5.99
CA TYR A 101 28.55 30.23 5.41
C TYR A 101 27.59 29.10 5.82
N ALA A 102 26.86 29.22 6.93
CA ALA A 102 25.80 28.27 7.25
C ALA A 102 24.55 28.49 6.40
N SER A 103 24.15 29.75 6.21
CA SER A 103 22.91 30.15 5.52
C SER A 103 23.00 30.13 3.99
N SER A 104 24.21 30.05 3.41
CA SER A 104 24.42 30.04 1.95
C SER A 104 24.62 28.64 1.34
N ARG A 105 24.73 27.58 2.16
CA ARG A 105 25.03 26.21 1.68
C ARG A 105 23.99 25.67 0.69
N ALA A 106 22.72 25.82 1.04
CA ALA A 106 21.62 25.35 0.21
C ALA A 106 21.55 26.09 -1.13
N SER A 107 21.85 27.39 -1.14
CA SER A 107 21.91 28.20 -2.36
C SER A 107 23.01 27.72 -3.29
N LEU A 108 24.23 27.47 -2.75
CA LEU A 108 25.35 26.93 -3.53
C LEU A 108 24.99 25.62 -4.21
N LEU A 109 24.54 24.62 -3.44
CA LEU A 109 24.21 23.30 -3.99
C LEU A 109 23.06 23.36 -4.99
N LYS A 110 22.03 24.16 -4.71
CA LYS A 110 20.89 24.33 -5.61
C LYS A 110 21.30 24.97 -6.93
N SER A 111 22.11 26.03 -6.89
CA SER A 111 22.55 26.76 -8.08
C SER A 111 23.51 25.94 -8.95
N LEU A 112 24.39 25.13 -8.34
CA LEU A 112 25.33 24.29 -9.07
C LEU A 112 24.77 22.92 -9.48
N GLY A 113 23.58 22.56 -9.00
CA GLY A 113 22.92 21.29 -9.28
C GLY A 113 23.08 20.28 -8.14
N SER A 114 22.08 20.21 -7.25
CA SER A 114 22.16 19.41 -6.03
C SER A 114 22.31 17.90 -6.28
N SER A 115 21.90 17.41 -7.45
CA SER A 115 22.03 16.01 -7.85
C SER A 115 23.46 15.56 -8.14
N LEU A 116 24.38 16.50 -8.37
CA LEU A 116 25.80 16.18 -8.60
C LEU A 116 26.53 15.81 -7.31
N PHE A 117 25.99 16.23 -6.16
CA PHE A 117 26.60 16.03 -4.86
C PHE A 117 25.98 14.81 -4.17
N SER A 118 26.73 13.71 -4.10
CA SER A 118 26.25 12.47 -3.46
C SER A 118 26.56 12.41 -1.97
N ASP A 119 27.58 13.15 -1.52
CA ASP A 119 27.96 13.22 -0.12
C ASP A 119 28.27 14.67 0.30
N THR A 120 28.12 14.94 1.59
CA THR A 120 28.38 16.24 2.20
C THR A 120 29.05 16.09 3.55
N ILE A 121 30.14 16.84 3.78
CA ILE A 121 30.88 16.86 5.04
C ILE A 121 30.79 18.26 5.64
N PHE A 122 30.56 18.32 6.96
CA PHE A 122 30.66 19.54 7.73
C PHE A 122 31.93 19.46 8.58
N ALA A 123 32.89 20.34 8.30
CA ALA A 123 34.17 20.37 8.99
C ALA A 123 34.27 21.63 9.85
N THR A 124 34.65 21.45 11.11
CA THR A 124 34.83 22.51 12.12
C THR A 124 36.29 22.72 12.49
N SER A 125 37.16 21.82 12.02
CA SER A 125 38.60 21.91 12.17
C SER A 125 39.27 21.28 10.96
N LYS A 126 40.58 21.54 10.79
CA LYS A 126 41.34 20.85 9.75
C LYS A 126 41.35 19.34 10.01
N ALA A 127 41.38 18.87 11.26
CA ALA A 127 41.38 17.43 11.58
C ALA A 127 40.19 16.65 10.96
N ASP A 128 39.07 17.32 10.67
CA ASP A 128 37.88 16.73 10.03
C ASP A 128 38.05 16.49 8.51
N LEU A 129 39.12 17.04 7.90
CA LEU A 129 39.39 17.00 6.46
C LEU A 129 40.49 15.99 6.10
N THR A 130 40.74 15.02 6.98
CA THR A 130 41.73 13.95 6.75
C THR A 130 41.09 12.76 6.03
N PRO A 131 41.91 11.89 5.39
CA PRO A 131 41.41 10.68 4.76
C PRO A 131 40.73 9.73 5.76
N GLU A 132 41.27 9.68 6.99
CA GLU A 132 40.72 8.92 8.10
C GLU A 132 39.36 9.46 8.56
N ALA A 133 39.23 10.80 8.66
CA ALA A 133 37.97 11.45 9.00
C ALA A 133 36.91 11.18 7.94
N TYR A 134 37.25 11.25 6.65
CA TYR A 134 36.32 10.91 5.58
C TYR A 134 35.90 9.43 5.61
N ALA A 135 36.84 8.51 5.87
CA ALA A 135 36.52 7.10 6.05
C ALA A 135 35.63 6.86 7.28
N ALA A 136 35.83 7.60 8.37
CA ALA A 136 34.96 7.58 9.55
C ALA A 136 33.55 8.09 9.24
N HIS A 137 33.43 9.20 8.48
CA HIS A 137 32.16 9.72 7.99
C HIS A 137 31.40 8.70 7.17
N ARG A 138 32.04 8.06 6.18
CA ARG A 138 31.41 7.01 5.38
C ARG A 138 30.93 5.81 6.22
N ARG A 139 31.73 5.39 7.21
CA ARG A 139 31.33 4.35 8.17
C ARG A 139 30.11 4.76 8.99
N HIS A 140 30.02 6.02 9.41
CA HIS A 140 28.88 6.54 10.14
C HIS A 140 27.61 6.64 9.28
N VAL A 141 27.71 7.11 8.02
CA VAL A 141 26.57 7.19 7.09
C VAL A 141 26.00 5.80 6.79
N THR A 142 26.86 4.79 6.70
CA THR A 142 26.47 3.38 6.44
C THR A 142 26.09 2.60 7.69
N ALA A 143 26.37 3.13 8.88
CA ALA A 143 26.04 2.50 10.13
C ALA A 143 24.51 2.38 10.29
N PRO A 144 24.03 1.35 11.00
CA PRO A 144 22.61 1.24 11.30
C PRO A 144 22.14 2.48 12.07
N LYS A 145 21.01 3.03 11.66
CA LYS A 145 20.41 4.19 12.32
C LYS A 145 20.13 3.83 13.79
N PRO A 146 20.44 4.74 14.74
CA PRO A 146 20.07 4.51 16.13
C PRO A 146 18.54 4.45 16.24
N LEU A 147 18.03 3.32 16.73
CA LEU A 147 16.61 3.12 16.99
C LEU A 147 16.37 3.15 18.50
N SER A 148 15.26 3.77 18.90
CA SER A 148 14.76 3.65 20.27
C SER A 148 14.28 2.22 20.56
N ALA A 149 14.15 1.87 21.85
CA ALA A 149 13.66 0.55 22.26
C ALA A 149 12.28 0.25 21.65
N SER A 150 11.36 1.23 21.66
CA SER A 150 10.02 1.07 21.07
C SER A 150 10.05 0.89 19.55
N GLU A 151 10.92 1.61 18.84
CA GLU A 151 11.07 1.42 17.38
C GLU A 151 11.63 0.04 17.03
N LYS A 152 12.54 -0.47 17.85
CA LYS A 152 13.08 -1.82 17.70
C LYS A 152 11.97 -2.87 17.92
N GLU A 153 11.18 -2.74 18.98
CA GLU A 153 10.04 -3.63 19.24
C GLU A 153 9.02 -3.62 18.09
N MET A 154 8.66 -2.44 17.56
CA MET A 154 7.76 -2.35 16.40
C MET A 154 8.35 -2.99 15.14
N ALA A 155 9.66 -2.84 14.92
CA ALA A 155 10.33 -3.49 13.80
C ALA A 155 10.33 -5.02 13.93
N ASP A 156 10.56 -5.52 15.15
CA ASP A 156 10.53 -6.94 15.48
C ASP A 156 9.13 -7.53 15.30
N ILE A 157 8.07 -6.84 15.75
CA ILE A 157 6.67 -7.24 15.52
C ILE A 157 6.36 -7.29 14.03
N ARG A 158 6.70 -6.25 13.26
CA ARG A 158 6.49 -6.24 11.80
C ARG A 158 7.25 -7.36 11.09
N ALA A 159 8.44 -7.71 11.57
CA ALA A 159 9.22 -8.83 11.03
C ALA A 159 8.56 -10.17 11.37
N ALA A 160 8.12 -10.35 12.61
CA ALA A 160 7.40 -11.54 13.05
C ALA A 160 6.05 -11.71 12.33
N GLU A 161 5.28 -10.64 12.12
CA GLU A 161 4.05 -10.65 11.33
C GLU A 161 4.31 -11.06 9.88
N ARG A 162 5.41 -10.59 9.27
CA ARG A 162 5.79 -11.00 7.91
C ARG A 162 6.16 -12.47 7.83
N GLN A 163 6.79 -13.02 8.87
CA GLN A 163 7.15 -14.44 8.95
C GLN A 163 5.93 -15.32 9.26
N ALA A 164 5.08 -14.91 10.20
CA ALA A 164 3.87 -15.62 10.58
C ALA A 164 2.78 -15.56 9.50
N GLY A 165 2.65 -14.41 8.82
CA GLY A 165 1.74 -14.19 7.70
C GLY A 165 2.29 -14.66 6.35
N GLY A 166 3.02 -15.79 6.34
CA GLY A 166 3.80 -16.32 5.22
C GLY A 166 3.39 -15.82 3.83
N LEU A 167 4.31 -15.14 3.14
CA LEU A 167 4.22 -14.74 1.72
C LEU A 167 3.03 -13.84 1.28
N SER A 168 2.25 -13.22 2.17
CA SER A 168 1.03 -12.48 1.77
C SER A 168 1.24 -11.04 1.25
N VAL A 169 2.42 -10.66 0.76
CA VAL A 169 2.59 -9.40 0.00
C VAL A 169 2.49 -9.62 -1.52
N TYR A 170 2.66 -10.86 -2.01
CA TYR A 170 2.70 -11.11 -3.46
C TYR A 170 1.77 -12.23 -3.98
N GLN A 171 1.01 -12.90 -3.12
CA GLN A 171 0.11 -13.97 -3.58
C GLN A 171 -1.31 -13.71 -3.10
N GLY A 172 -2.13 -13.23 -4.04
CA GLY A 172 -3.55 -13.00 -3.82
C GLY A 172 -4.24 -14.21 -3.19
N SER A 173 -5.07 -13.91 -2.20
CA SER A 173 -6.32 -14.65 -1.93
C SER A 173 -6.19 -16.16 -1.79
N ARG A 174 -5.19 -16.68 -1.07
CA ARG A 174 -5.30 -18.05 -0.53
C ARG A 174 -6.04 -17.98 0.79
N ALA A 175 -7.07 -18.83 0.89
CA ALA A 175 -8.08 -18.88 1.93
C ALA A 175 -7.58 -18.38 3.28
N ARG A 176 -8.23 -17.34 3.83
CA ARG A 176 -8.03 -16.92 5.23
C ARG A 176 -8.09 -18.19 6.06
N THR A 177 -6.94 -18.65 6.53
CA THR A 177 -6.89 -19.76 7.47
C THR A 177 -7.33 -19.13 8.77
N THR A 178 -8.65 -18.97 8.91
CA THR A 178 -9.22 -18.51 10.15
C THR A 178 -8.83 -19.53 11.20
N HIS A 179 -8.25 -19.08 12.31
CA HIS A 179 -8.07 -19.90 13.52
C HIS A 179 -9.43 -20.27 14.17
N ILE A 180 -10.53 -20.23 13.41
CA ILE A 180 -11.84 -20.70 13.84
C ILE A 180 -11.80 -22.21 13.61
N GLY A 181 -11.41 -22.93 14.66
CA GLY A 181 -11.45 -24.39 14.69
C GLY A 181 -12.89 -24.86 14.51
N GLN A 182 -13.06 -25.86 13.64
CA GLN A 182 -14.27 -26.67 13.42
C GLN A 182 -15.57 -25.88 13.21
N THR A 183 -16.05 -25.90 11.97
CA THR A 183 -17.44 -25.60 11.61
C THR A 183 -18.39 -26.33 12.56
N ILE A 184 -19.14 -25.62 13.40
CA ILE A 184 -20.14 -26.20 14.30
C ILE A 184 -21.21 -26.83 13.40
N GLY A 185 -21.24 -28.15 13.31
CA GLY A 185 -22.27 -28.88 12.59
C GLY A 185 -23.59 -28.77 13.33
N MET A 186 -24.62 -28.25 12.66
CA MET A 186 -25.97 -28.19 13.19
C MET A 186 -26.78 -29.37 12.62
N PRO A 187 -27.40 -30.22 13.46
CA PRO A 187 -28.25 -31.30 12.97
C PRO A 187 -29.52 -30.74 12.31
N TRP A 188 -29.95 -31.37 11.22
CA TRP A 188 -31.17 -31.01 10.49
C TRP A 188 -32.29 -31.97 10.87
N THR A 189 -33.52 -31.47 10.95
CA THR A 189 -34.70 -32.35 11.06
C THR A 189 -34.92 -33.12 9.76
N SER A 190 -35.45 -34.35 9.84
CA SER A 190 -35.80 -35.17 8.66
C SER A 190 -36.65 -34.41 7.65
N ASP A 191 -37.64 -33.66 8.13
CA ASP A 191 -38.59 -32.93 7.29
C ASP A 191 -37.89 -31.85 6.43
N LEU A 192 -36.84 -31.23 6.99
CA LEU A 192 -36.03 -30.25 6.27
C LEU A 192 -35.10 -30.94 5.26
N GLU A 193 -34.46 -32.04 5.65
CA GLU A 193 -33.62 -32.80 4.73
C GLU A 193 -34.42 -33.29 3.52
N ASP A 194 -35.62 -33.80 3.75
CA ASP A 194 -36.50 -34.31 2.70
C ASP A 194 -37.03 -33.17 1.81
N ALA A 195 -37.36 -32.01 2.39
CA ALA A 195 -37.73 -30.83 1.62
C ALA A 195 -36.59 -30.32 0.71
N VAL A 196 -35.35 -30.28 1.22
CA VAL A 196 -34.19 -29.84 0.43
C VAL A 196 -33.82 -30.88 -0.63
N LYS A 197 -33.86 -32.19 -0.32
CA LYS A 197 -33.66 -33.25 -1.35
C LYS A 197 -34.71 -33.16 -2.45
N SER A 198 -35.97 -32.90 -2.09
CA SER A 198 -37.06 -32.71 -3.06
C SER A 198 -36.82 -31.52 -4.00
N LEU A 199 -36.19 -30.43 -3.52
CA LEU A 199 -35.75 -29.33 -4.40
C LEU A 199 -34.71 -29.79 -5.41
N GLY A 200 -33.83 -30.72 -5.01
CA GLY A 200 -32.78 -31.28 -5.86
C GLY A 200 -33.32 -32.10 -7.03
N GLU A 201 -34.47 -32.76 -6.85
CA GLU A 201 -35.10 -33.63 -7.85
C GLU A 201 -36.16 -32.90 -8.69
N GLY A 202 -36.78 -31.84 -8.14
CA GLY A 202 -37.83 -31.07 -8.78
C GLY A 202 -37.34 -30.12 -9.87
N GLU A 203 -38.23 -29.80 -10.82
CA GLU A 203 -37.98 -28.83 -11.89
C GLU A 203 -38.74 -27.50 -11.75
N ASP A 204 -39.53 -27.36 -10.69
CA ASP A 204 -40.38 -26.20 -10.44
C ASP A 204 -39.70 -25.18 -9.53
N SER A 205 -40.14 -23.91 -9.61
CA SER A 205 -39.60 -22.87 -8.74
C SER A 205 -40.24 -22.93 -7.36
N VAL A 206 -39.48 -23.42 -6.37
CA VAL A 206 -39.95 -23.68 -5.00
C VAL A 206 -38.95 -23.08 -4.01
N LEU A 207 -39.49 -22.45 -2.97
CA LEU A 207 -38.74 -21.90 -1.85
C LEU A 207 -38.93 -22.77 -0.62
N VAL A 208 -37.83 -23.20 -0.02
CA VAL A 208 -37.78 -23.84 1.30
C VAL A 208 -37.11 -22.87 2.27
N VAL A 209 -37.80 -22.53 3.35
CA VAL A 209 -37.28 -21.66 4.42
C VAL A 209 -37.02 -22.51 5.66
N ALA A 210 -35.85 -22.35 6.25
CA ALA A 210 -35.40 -23.03 7.45
C ALA A 210 -35.06 -22.03 8.55
N THR A 211 -35.36 -22.40 9.79
CA THR A 211 -35.07 -21.61 10.99
C THR A 211 -34.32 -22.47 12.01
N ILE A 212 -33.59 -21.84 12.93
CA ILE A 212 -32.87 -22.54 13.98
C ILE A 212 -33.75 -22.55 15.23
N ASP A 213 -34.06 -23.73 15.73
CA ASP A 213 -34.57 -23.89 17.09
C ASP A 213 -33.41 -23.68 18.07
N ILE A 214 -33.33 -22.48 18.67
CA ILE A 214 -32.19 -22.08 19.52
C ILE A 214 -32.05 -22.95 20.77
N PRO A 215 -33.11 -23.28 21.52
CA PRO A 215 -33.04 -24.23 22.62
C PRO A 215 -32.48 -25.61 22.23
N ALA A 216 -32.89 -26.15 21.09
CA ALA A 216 -32.50 -27.50 20.66
C ALA A 216 -31.21 -27.53 19.80
N GLU A 217 -30.74 -26.36 19.36
CA GLU A 217 -29.62 -26.19 18.42
C GLU A 217 -29.80 -27.01 17.13
N THR A 218 -31.04 -27.10 16.65
CA THR A 218 -31.40 -27.88 15.45
C THR A 218 -31.95 -26.99 14.34
N LEU A 219 -31.61 -27.31 13.09
CA LEU A 219 -32.17 -26.62 11.94
C LEU A 219 -33.51 -27.29 11.55
N VAL A 220 -34.59 -26.51 11.60
CA VAL A 220 -35.97 -26.97 11.40
C VAL A 220 -36.60 -26.34 10.16
N LEU A 221 -37.48 -27.08 9.49
CA LEU A 221 -38.29 -26.58 8.38
C LEU A 221 -39.31 -25.55 8.88
N HIS A 222 -39.31 -24.35 8.29
CA HIS A 222 -40.28 -23.30 8.59
C HIS A 222 -41.45 -23.29 7.59
N SER A 223 -41.13 -23.32 6.29
CA SER A 223 -42.14 -23.31 5.23
C SER A 223 -41.59 -23.81 3.90
N THR A 224 -42.45 -24.42 3.09
CA THR A 224 -42.17 -24.78 1.70
C THR A 224 -43.31 -24.29 0.82
N ALA A 225 -43.00 -23.52 -0.23
CA ALA A 225 -44.03 -22.99 -1.14
C ALA A 225 -43.50 -22.78 -2.57
N PRO A 226 -44.29 -23.11 -3.61
CA PRO A 226 -44.01 -22.65 -4.97
C PRO A 226 -43.92 -21.12 -4.99
N THR A 227 -42.79 -20.58 -5.44
CA THR A 227 -42.49 -19.14 -5.32
C THR A 227 -41.87 -18.64 -6.60
N MET A 228 -42.39 -17.52 -7.12
CA MET A 228 -41.78 -16.81 -8.24
C MET A 228 -40.59 -15.98 -7.74
N PRO A 229 -39.58 -15.68 -8.58
CA PRO A 229 -38.38 -14.95 -8.15
C PRO A 229 -38.66 -13.59 -7.51
N SER A 230 -39.64 -12.85 -8.03
CA SER A 230 -40.10 -11.57 -7.47
C SER A 230 -40.80 -11.70 -6.11
N GLY A 231 -41.26 -12.90 -5.75
CA GLY A 231 -41.94 -13.19 -4.48
C GLY A 231 -41.00 -13.71 -3.39
N VAL A 232 -39.73 -14.00 -3.70
CA VAL A 232 -38.79 -14.59 -2.74
C VAL A 232 -38.62 -13.68 -1.52
N GLY A 233 -38.34 -12.39 -1.72
CA GLY A 233 -38.15 -11.46 -0.61
C GLY A 233 -39.36 -11.31 0.31
N GLY A 234 -40.58 -11.40 -0.24
CA GLY A 234 -41.82 -11.33 0.53
C GLY A 234 -42.16 -12.60 1.31
N SER A 235 -41.62 -13.75 0.91
CA SER A 235 -41.82 -15.04 1.59
C SER A 235 -40.83 -15.30 2.73
N LEU A 236 -39.82 -14.44 2.90
CA LEU A 236 -38.85 -14.53 4.00
C LEU A 236 -39.36 -13.80 5.25
N PRO A 237 -39.09 -14.31 6.47
CA PRO A 237 -39.48 -13.62 7.69
C PRO A 237 -38.89 -12.20 7.79
N PRO A 238 -39.72 -11.16 8.00
CA PRO A 238 -39.25 -9.77 8.09
C PRO A 238 -38.57 -9.46 9.44
N ASP A 239 -38.94 -10.20 10.49
CA ASP A 239 -38.51 -9.95 11.87
C ASP A 239 -37.64 -11.09 12.45
N GLY A 240 -37.26 -12.06 11.62
CA GLY A 240 -36.53 -13.26 12.05
C GLY A 240 -35.43 -13.67 11.08
N ALA A 241 -34.34 -14.20 11.62
CA ALA A 241 -33.27 -14.76 10.81
C ALA A 241 -33.68 -16.12 10.25
N CYS A 242 -33.35 -16.39 8.99
CA CYS A 242 -33.62 -17.67 8.35
C CYS A 242 -32.53 -18.02 7.32
N TYR A 243 -32.44 -19.30 7.02
CA TYR A 243 -31.85 -19.76 5.78
C TYR A 243 -32.96 -20.10 4.79
N ALA A 244 -32.71 -19.94 3.51
CA ALA A 244 -33.62 -20.38 2.48
C ALA A 244 -32.87 -21.04 1.32
N PHE A 245 -33.53 -22.02 0.72
CA PHE A 245 -33.12 -22.71 -0.49
C PHE A 245 -34.17 -22.43 -1.54
N PHE A 246 -33.80 -21.67 -2.56
CA PHE A 246 -34.69 -21.33 -3.66
C PHE A 246 -34.28 -22.09 -4.91
N ALA A 247 -35.09 -23.09 -5.32
CA ALA A 247 -34.94 -23.71 -6.62
C ALA A 247 -35.48 -22.73 -7.67
N TRP A 248 -34.61 -22.29 -8.59
CA TRP A 248 -34.98 -21.31 -9.61
C TRP A 248 -34.83 -21.88 -11.02
N LYS A 249 -35.97 -22.09 -11.68
CA LYS A 249 -36.04 -22.42 -13.11
C LYS A 249 -35.92 -21.17 -13.97
N HIS A 250 -34.69 -20.70 -14.18
CA HIS A 250 -34.43 -19.50 -14.98
C HIS A 250 -34.07 -19.79 -16.44
N SER A 251 -33.92 -21.05 -16.83
CA SER A 251 -33.74 -21.48 -18.22
C SER A 251 -34.47 -22.80 -18.48
N PRO A 252 -34.89 -23.08 -19.73
CA PRO A 252 -35.65 -24.30 -20.06
C PRO A 252 -34.94 -25.61 -19.69
N SER A 253 -33.61 -25.58 -19.57
CA SER A 253 -32.74 -26.73 -19.29
C SER A 253 -31.97 -26.62 -17.96
N ARG A 254 -32.21 -25.57 -17.15
CA ARG A 254 -31.48 -25.36 -15.90
C ARG A 254 -32.40 -24.92 -14.77
N CYS A 255 -32.45 -25.74 -13.73
CA CYS A 255 -32.95 -25.36 -12.41
C CYS A 255 -31.75 -25.42 -11.46
N GLU A 256 -31.47 -24.31 -10.78
CA GLU A 256 -30.36 -24.20 -9.83
C GLU A 256 -30.92 -23.81 -8.46
N ILE A 257 -30.33 -24.35 -7.41
CA ILE A 257 -30.74 -24.05 -6.03
C ILE A 257 -29.85 -22.96 -5.50
N ILE A 258 -30.45 -21.88 -5.01
CA ILE A 258 -29.75 -20.72 -4.45
C ILE A 258 -29.87 -20.76 -2.94
N PHE A 259 -28.73 -20.68 -2.26
CA PHE A 259 -28.68 -20.56 -0.81
C PHE A 259 -28.72 -19.10 -0.40
N ILE A 260 -29.71 -18.76 0.42
CA ILE A 260 -29.96 -17.41 0.91
C ILE A 260 -29.90 -17.43 2.43
N TYR A 261 -29.13 -16.52 3.02
CA TYR A 261 -29.15 -16.20 4.44
C TYR A 261 -29.76 -14.82 4.61
N SER A 262 -30.92 -14.77 5.28
CA SER A 262 -31.59 -13.52 5.60
C SER A 262 -31.52 -13.28 7.09
N CYS A 263 -30.98 -12.12 7.48
CA CYS A 263 -30.83 -11.73 8.88
C CYS A 263 -31.14 -10.26 9.08
N PRO A 264 -32.44 -9.92 9.25
CA PRO A 264 -32.86 -8.57 9.57
C PRO A 264 -32.14 -7.99 10.79
N SER A 265 -31.77 -6.71 10.73
CA SER A 265 -31.09 -6.03 11.85
C SER A 265 -31.93 -5.97 13.14
N SER A 266 -33.25 -6.13 13.01
CA SER A 266 -34.21 -6.25 14.12
C SER A 266 -34.03 -7.54 14.94
N CYS A 267 -33.37 -8.58 14.41
CA CYS A 267 -33.16 -9.85 15.11
C CYS A 267 -32.28 -9.66 16.36
N PRO A 268 -32.55 -10.36 17.49
CA PRO A 268 -31.70 -10.30 18.67
C PRO A 268 -30.25 -10.74 18.39
N VAL A 269 -29.27 -10.16 19.11
CA VAL A 269 -27.82 -10.43 18.91
C VAL A 269 -27.50 -11.93 18.94
N LYS A 270 -28.10 -12.68 19.87
CA LYS A 270 -27.93 -14.14 19.97
C LYS A 270 -28.34 -14.86 18.68
N HIS A 271 -29.48 -14.50 18.10
CA HIS A 271 -29.93 -15.07 16.82
C HIS A 271 -28.94 -14.72 15.71
N ARG A 272 -28.57 -13.44 15.55
CA ARG A 272 -27.64 -13.04 14.49
C ARG A 272 -26.30 -13.77 14.58
N MET A 273 -25.79 -13.96 15.79
CA MET A 273 -24.54 -14.70 16.02
C MET A 273 -24.70 -16.18 15.63
N VAL A 274 -25.72 -16.88 16.14
CA VAL A 274 -25.92 -18.32 15.87
C VAL A 274 -26.10 -18.59 14.38
N TYR A 275 -26.89 -17.77 13.69
CA TYR A 275 -27.10 -17.92 12.25
C TYR A 275 -25.86 -17.51 11.42
N ALA A 276 -25.10 -16.50 11.82
CA ALA A 276 -23.84 -16.17 11.13
C ALA A 276 -22.79 -17.29 11.30
N SER A 277 -22.70 -17.89 12.50
CA SER A 277 -21.80 -19.00 12.78
C SER A 277 -22.18 -20.29 12.03
N GLY A 278 -23.48 -20.58 11.91
CA GLY A 278 -24.00 -21.77 11.21
C GLY A 278 -23.98 -21.67 9.68
N PHE A 279 -23.86 -20.46 9.12
CA PHE A 279 -24.04 -20.21 7.68
C PHE A 279 -23.20 -21.12 6.77
N ASN A 280 -21.90 -21.22 7.04
CA ASN A 280 -21.01 -22.09 6.26
C ASN A 280 -21.27 -23.58 6.51
N ALA A 281 -21.66 -23.96 7.73
CA ALA A 281 -21.99 -25.33 8.09
C ALA A 281 -23.20 -25.83 7.29
N VAL A 282 -24.26 -25.02 7.29
CA VAL A 282 -25.52 -25.29 6.59
C VAL A 282 -25.30 -25.35 5.08
N PHE A 283 -24.52 -24.43 4.51
CA PHE A 283 -24.18 -24.47 3.09
C PHE A 283 -23.44 -25.76 2.70
N LEU A 284 -22.44 -26.18 3.46
CA LEU A 284 -21.67 -27.40 3.18
C LEU A 284 -22.51 -28.67 3.37
N ALA A 285 -23.37 -28.69 4.39
CA ALA A 285 -24.34 -29.78 4.59
C ALA A 285 -25.31 -29.88 3.41
N ALA A 286 -25.87 -28.75 2.95
CA ALA A 286 -26.73 -28.69 1.78
C ALA A 286 -26.01 -29.17 0.51
N GLN A 287 -24.77 -28.75 0.31
CA GLN A 287 -23.95 -29.17 -0.83
C GLN A 287 -23.74 -30.69 -0.83
N THR A 288 -23.57 -31.30 0.35
CA THR A 288 -23.42 -32.75 0.49
C THR A 288 -24.76 -33.47 0.26
N LEU A 289 -25.87 -32.93 0.78
CA LEU A 289 -27.21 -33.49 0.59
C LEU A 289 -27.68 -33.45 -0.87
N LEU A 290 -27.31 -32.39 -1.60
CA LEU A 290 -27.65 -32.19 -3.02
C LEU A 290 -26.57 -32.74 -3.96
N ALA A 291 -25.58 -33.48 -3.45
CA ALA A 291 -24.54 -34.07 -4.28
C ALA A 291 -25.14 -35.17 -5.18
N GLY A 292 -25.21 -34.91 -6.49
CA GLY A 292 -25.74 -35.85 -7.47
C GLY A 292 -27.23 -35.68 -7.82
N SER A 293 -27.89 -34.63 -7.30
CA SER A 293 -29.25 -34.26 -7.71
C SER A 293 -29.29 -33.64 -9.13
N SER A 294 -30.48 -33.57 -9.74
CA SER A 294 -30.65 -32.97 -11.08
C SER A 294 -30.48 -31.45 -11.07
N SER A 295 -30.88 -30.81 -9.97
CA SER A 295 -30.72 -29.37 -9.72
C SER A 295 -29.54 -29.12 -8.75
N PRO A 296 -28.39 -28.59 -9.20
CA PRO A 296 -27.24 -28.38 -8.34
C PRO A 296 -27.39 -27.14 -7.44
N LEU A 297 -26.73 -27.16 -6.28
CA LEU A 297 -26.57 -25.99 -5.41
C LEU A 297 -25.57 -24.99 -6.03
N HIS A 298 -25.99 -23.75 -6.22
CA HIS A 298 -25.16 -22.70 -6.78
C HIS A 298 -24.01 -22.33 -5.83
N SER A 299 -22.86 -21.96 -6.40
CA SER A 299 -21.62 -21.72 -5.62
C SER A 299 -21.62 -20.39 -4.86
N ARG A 300 -22.28 -19.37 -5.42
CA ARG A 300 -22.51 -18.07 -4.78
C ARG A 300 -23.59 -18.18 -3.72
N LYS A 301 -23.30 -17.63 -2.55
CA LYS A 301 -24.19 -17.57 -1.39
C LYS A 301 -24.70 -16.16 -1.26
N ILE A 302 -26.00 -16.00 -1.05
CA ILE A 302 -26.62 -14.69 -0.92
C ILE A 302 -26.82 -14.40 0.57
N GLU A 303 -26.38 -13.24 1.02
CA GLU A 303 -26.60 -12.74 2.37
C GLU A 303 -27.34 -11.41 2.29
N THR A 304 -28.43 -11.26 3.04
CA THR A 304 -29.16 -9.99 3.13
C THR A 304 -29.56 -9.66 4.57
N SER A 305 -29.63 -8.37 4.86
CA SER A 305 -30.23 -7.83 6.08
C SER A 305 -31.61 -7.21 5.85
N THR A 306 -32.07 -7.20 4.60
CA THR A 306 -33.34 -6.64 4.17
C THR A 306 -34.00 -7.64 3.23
N PRO A 307 -34.92 -8.49 3.71
CA PRO A 307 -35.51 -9.53 2.90
C PRO A 307 -36.24 -9.00 1.66
N SER A 308 -36.85 -7.81 1.76
CA SER A 308 -37.56 -7.15 0.65
C SER A 308 -36.68 -6.77 -0.54
N ASP A 309 -35.35 -6.72 -0.36
CA ASP A 309 -34.42 -6.37 -1.43
C ASP A 309 -34.17 -7.56 -2.38
N ILE A 310 -34.60 -8.77 -2.00
CA ILE A 310 -34.48 -9.96 -2.85
C ILE A 310 -35.63 -9.98 -3.87
N ASP A 311 -35.33 -9.44 -5.04
CA ASP A 311 -36.16 -9.58 -6.24
C ASP A 311 -35.43 -10.32 -7.36
N GLU A 312 -36.11 -10.49 -8.50
CA GLU A 312 -35.55 -11.19 -9.65
C GLU A 312 -34.33 -10.47 -10.25
N ALA A 313 -34.29 -9.14 -10.21
CA ALA A 313 -33.17 -8.36 -10.75
C ALA A 313 -31.93 -8.54 -9.88
N PHE A 314 -32.09 -8.48 -8.55
CA PHE A 314 -31.05 -8.73 -7.57
C PHE A 314 -30.48 -10.14 -7.69
N LEU A 315 -31.34 -11.17 -7.82
CA LEU A 315 -30.89 -12.54 -8.02
C LEU A 315 -30.12 -12.70 -9.34
N ARG A 316 -30.55 -12.05 -10.43
CA ARG A 316 -29.78 -12.09 -11.70
C ARG A 316 -28.41 -11.42 -11.58
N SER A 317 -28.32 -10.29 -10.90
CA SER A 317 -27.04 -9.60 -10.70
C SER A 317 -26.11 -10.37 -9.76
N GLU A 318 -26.64 -10.96 -8.69
CA GLU A 318 -25.85 -11.76 -7.76
C GLU A 318 -25.44 -13.11 -8.33
N LEU A 319 -26.12 -13.64 -9.33
CA LEU A 319 -25.76 -14.93 -9.94
C LEU A 319 -25.03 -14.75 -11.28
N ASP A 320 -24.66 -13.52 -11.64
CA ASP A 320 -24.02 -13.15 -12.91
C ASP A 320 -24.79 -13.67 -14.15
N LEU A 321 -26.12 -13.74 -14.05
CA LEU A 321 -27.02 -14.25 -15.10
C LEU A 321 -27.48 -13.17 -16.09
N SER A 322 -27.01 -11.93 -15.95
CA SER A 322 -27.26 -10.86 -16.92
C SER A 322 -26.56 -11.15 -18.25
N SER A 323 -27.34 -11.23 -19.33
CA SER A 323 -26.84 -11.47 -20.68
C SER A 323 -25.89 -10.35 -21.14
N GLY A 324 -24.59 -10.63 -21.10
CA GLY A 324 -23.56 -9.92 -21.88
C GLY A 324 -22.69 -8.94 -21.09
N GLN A 325 -21.39 -9.27 -21.06
CA GLN A 325 -20.22 -8.51 -20.58
C GLN A 325 -19.94 -8.53 -19.07
N GLY A 326 -18.89 -9.28 -18.68
CA GLY A 326 -18.21 -9.07 -17.41
C GLY A 326 -17.43 -10.27 -16.90
N THR A 327 -16.10 -10.20 -16.97
CA THR A 327 -15.11 -11.05 -16.29
C THR A 327 -15.38 -11.26 -14.78
N PRO A 328 -14.95 -12.38 -14.17
CA PRO A 328 -15.27 -12.70 -12.79
C PRO A 328 -14.50 -11.79 -11.81
N GLY A 329 -15.23 -10.97 -11.06
CA GLY A 329 -14.71 -10.11 -10.00
C GLY A 329 -15.31 -10.48 -8.64
N SER A 330 -14.47 -11.05 -7.76
CA SER A 330 -14.82 -11.36 -6.37
C SER A 330 -14.92 -10.07 -5.53
N GLY A 331 -16.04 -9.90 -4.83
CA GLY A 331 -16.09 -9.18 -3.55
C GLY A 331 -17.02 -7.97 -3.51
N ALA A 332 -18.00 -8.05 -2.62
CA ALA A 332 -18.77 -6.97 -1.96
C ALA A 332 -18.75 -5.60 -2.66
N ALA A 333 -19.79 -5.32 -3.45
CA ALA A 333 -20.08 -3.98 -3.94
C ALA A 333 -21.40 -3.46 -3.34
N THR A 334 -21.27 -2.40 -2.55
CA THR A 334 -22.33 -1.42 -2.22
C THR A 334 -23.09 -1.02 -3.50
N PRO A 335 -24.41 -0.72 -3.48
CA PRO A 335 -25.13 -0.33 -4.69
C PRO A 335 -24.61 1.01 -5.20
N ALA A 336 -23.68 0.95 -6.16
CA ALA A 336 -23.23 2.10 -6.93
C ALA A 336 -24.20 2.27 -8.10
N GLY A 337 -24.83 3.45 -8.18
CA GLY A 337 -25.73 3.79 -9.27
C GLY A 337 -25.07 3.63 -10.64
N ASN A 338 -25.89 3.22 -11.62
CA ASN A 338 -25.67 3.21 -13.06
C ASN A 338 -24.20 3.21 -13.52
N ASP A 339 -23.75 2.02 -13.91
CA ASP A 339 -22.48 1.74 -14.57
C ASP A 339 -22.43 2.39 -15.97
N GLU A 340 -22.22 3.71 -16.02
CA GLU A 340 -21.37 4.28 -17.06
C GLU A 340 -19.94 3.90 -16.70
N GLY A 341 -19.43 2.82 -17.30
CA GLY A 341 -18.05 2.37 -17.11
C GLY A 341 -17.11 3.57 -17.08
N GLN A 342 -16.39 3.74 -15.96
CA GLN A 342 -15.64 4.94 -15.60
C GLN A 342 -14.89 5.52 -16.81
N LYS A 343 -15.51 6.46 -17.52
CA LYS A 343 -14.90 7.13 -18.67
C LYS A 343 -13.72 7.93 -18.10
N PRO A 344 -12.46 7.59 -18.40
CA PRO A 344 -11.33 8.32 -17.85
C PRO A 344 -11.44 9.77 -18.31
N PHE A 345 -11.29 10.70 -17.38
CA PHE A 345 -11.35 12.13 -17.68
C PHE A 345 -10.32 12.44 -18.77
N ALA A 346 -10.76 13.12 -19.84
CA ALA A 346 -9.89 13.42 -20.97
C ALA A 346 -8.73 14.30 -20.50
N LYS A 347 -7.49 13.90 -20.82
CA LYS A 347 -6.31 14.72 -20.54
C LYS A 347 -6.41 16.05 -21.30
N PRO A 348 -5.95 17.18 -20.72
CA PRO A 348 -5.94 18.47 -21.40
C PRO A 348 -5.22 18.38 -22.76
N ARG A 349 -5.74 19.07 -23.78
CA ARG A 349 -5.05 19.17 -25.07
C ARG A 349 -3.70 19.86 -24.84
N GLY A 350 -2.61 19.22 -25.28
CA GLY A 350 -1.27 19.79 -25.19
C GLY A 350 -1.16 21.16 -25.88
N PRO A 351 -0.07 21.91 -25.61
CA PRO A 351 0.11 23.26 -26.15
C PRO A 351 -0.02 23.27 -27.68
N LYS A 352 -0.78 24.23 -28.21
CA LYS A 352 -0.92 24.43 -29.67
C LYS A 352 0.47 24.65 -30.27
N ARG A 353 0.88 23.81 -31.22
CA ARG A 353 2.08 24.07 -32.03
C ARG A 353 1.86 25.42 -32.74
N ARG A 354 2.80 26.35 -32.54
CA ARG A 354 2.83 27.64 -33.24
C ARG A 354 3.26 27.44 -34.69
#